data_AF-A0A3N1Q1Q6-F1
#
_entry.id   AF-A0A3N1Q1Q6-F1
#
_cell.length_a   1.000
_cell.length_b   1.000
_cell.length_c   1.000
_cell.angle_alpha   90.00
_cell.angle_beta   90.00
_cell.angle_gamma   90.00
#
_symmetry.space_group_name_H-M   'P 1'
#
loop_
_entity.id
_entity.type
_entity.pdbx_description
1 polymer ?
#
loop_
_entity_poly.entity_id
_entity_poly.type
_entity_poly.pdbx_seq_one_letter_code
_entity_poly.pdbx_strand_id
1 'polypeptide(L)'
;MSDLIPGTAASLLIHGTITSHTNLTGDGEPDLHPAVREFFDGLPPALREPFIGYCAESALVSDELFGFDRQRGDGRTATLDEAVPHFAGAAVVARKIRPHGDPEHGTEAEVCRSCSALLDRLGITILHDQA
;
A
#
# COMPACT_ATOMS: atom_id res chain seq x y z
N MET A 1 -2.02 -15.14 20.80
CA MET A 1 -1.57 -14.83 19.44
C MET A 1 -0.13 -14.41 19.56
N SER A 2 0.80 -15.33 19.34
CA SER A 2 2.23 -15.09 19.52
C SER A 2 2.69 -13.92 18.66
N ASP A 3 3.55 -13.08 19.24
CA ASP A 3 4.21 -11.90 18.65
C ASP A 3 4.81 -12.18 17.27
N LEU A 4 3.99 -12.11 16.23
CA LEU A 4 4.48 -12.02 14.86
C LEU A 4 4.84 -10.57 14.62
N ILE A 5 6.12 -10.26 14.84
CA ILE A 5 6.71 -9.02 14.34
C ILE A 5 6.39 -8.97 12.83
N PRO A 6 5.72 -7.91 12.34
CA PRO A 6 5.42 -7.79 10.92
C PRO A 6 6.72 -7.83 10.11
N GLY A 7 6.67 -8.32 8.88
CA GLY A 7 7.84 -8.43 8.02
C GLY A 7 8.24 -7.08 7.41
N THR A 8 7.28 -6.20 7.20
CA THR A 8 7.51 -4.88 6.57
C THR A 8 6.57 -3.82 7.14
N ALA A 9 6.99 -2.56 7.01
CA ALA A 9 6.11 -1.41 7.10
C ALA A 9 6.34 -0.47 5.94
N ALA A 10 5.28 0.19 5.50
CA ALA A 10 5.35 1.26 4.53
C ALA A 10 4.86 2.57 5.15
N SER A 11 5.33 3.69 4.60
CA SER A 11 4.87 5.03 4.94
C SER A 11 4.52 5.79 3.66
N LEU A 12 3.30 6.30 3.60
CA LEU A 12 2.76 7.10 2.50
C LEU A 12 2.77 8.58 2.91
N LEU A 13 3.48 9.40 2.16
CA LEU A 13 3.40 10.86 2.21
C LEU A 13 2.35 11.32 1.21
N ILE A 14 1.30 11.98 1.69
CA ILE A 14 0.24 12.57 0.86
C ILE A 14 -0.27 13.85 1.51
N HIS A 15 -0.46 14.91 0.72
CA HIS A 15 -0.94 16.23 1.22
C HIS A 15 -0.16 16.77 2.44
N GLY A 16 1.15 16.50 2.53
CA GLY A 16 1.99 16.92 3.65
C GLY A 16 1.81 16.10 4.95
N THR A 17 1.03 15.02 4.90
CA THR A 17 0.81 14.08 6.01
C THR A 17 1.46 12.74 5.70
N ILE A 18 2.08 12.13 6.71
CA ILE A 18 2.61 10.77 6.61
C ILE A 18 1.68 9.82 7.37
N THR A 19 1.18 8.81 6.68
CA THR A 19 0.48 7.67 7.28
C THR A 19 1.32 6.41 7.09
N SER A 20 1.29 5.49 8.05
CA SER A 20 2.10 4.28 8.04
C SER A 20 1.26 3.07 8.36
N HIS A 21 1.55 1.95 7.69
CA HIS A 21 0.92 0.65 7.93
C HIS A 21 2.00 -0.43 7.91
N THR A 22 1.77 -1.53 8.63
CA THR A 22 2.56 -2.76 8.51
C THR A 22 1.96 -3.67 7.44
N ASN A 23 2.63 -4.75 7.04
CA ASN A 23 1.93 -5.78 6.29
C ASN A 23 0.74 -6.33 7.12
N LEU A 24 -0.35 -6.68 6.44
CA LEU A 24 -1.55 -7.23 7.06
C LEU A 24 -1.29 -8.68 7.48
N THR A 25 -1.90 -9.06 8.60
CA THR A 25 -1.81 -10.40 9.17
C THR A 25 -3.16 -10.80 9.75
N GLY A 26 -3.48 -12.09 9.77
CA GLY A 26 -4.70 -12.63 10.37
C GLY A 26 -5.41 -13.59 9.42
N ASP A 27 -6.49 -14.19 9.93
CA ASP A 27 -7.35 -15.08 9.16
C ASP A 27 -8.36 -14.25 8.35
N GLY A 28 -8.52 -14.56 7.06
CA GLY A 28 -9.50 -13.91 6.17
C GLY A 28 -8.87 -13.03 5.11
N GLU A 29 -9.72 -12.50 4.21
CA GLU A 29 -9.31 -11.60 3.15
C GLU A 29 -9.13 -10.16 3.67
N PRO A 30 -8.11 -9.43 3.23
CA PRO A 30 -7.91 -8.03 3.54
C PRO A 30 -9.12 -7.17 3.15
N ASP A 31 -9.56 -6.30 4.06
CA ASP A 31 -10.61 -5.33 3.77
C ASP A 31 -10.07 -4.13 2.98
N LEU A 32 -9.75 -4.38 1.70
CA LEU A 32 -9.26 -3.36 0.78
C LEU A 32 -10.41 -2.56 0.17
N HIS A 33 -10.11 -1.33 -0.19
CA HIS A 33 -11.00 -0.48 -0.96
C HIS A 33 -11.45 -1.18 -2.25
N PRO A 34 -12.73 -1.14 -2.65
CA PRO A 34 -13.22 -1.92 -3.79
C PRO A 34 -12.46 -1.65 -5.09
N ALA A 35 -12.03 -0.42 -5.35
CA ALA A 35 -11.23 -0.09 -6.54
C ALA A 35 -9.83 -0.73 -6.53
N VAL A 36 -9.23 -0.94 -5.35
CA VAL A 36 -7.94 -1.65 -5.21
C VAL A 36 -8.15 -3.13 -5.46
N ARG A 37 -9.23 -3.71 -4.90
CA ARG A 37 -9.60 -5.11 -5.14
C ARG A 37 -9.86 -5.38 -6.61
N GLU A 38 -10.68 -4.56 -7.26
CA GLU A 38 -10.97 -4.66 -8.70
C GLU A 38 -9.69 -4.57 -9.54
N PHE A 39 -8.77 -3.65 -9.19
CA PHE A 39 -7.48 -3.54 -9.86
C PHE A 39 -6.64 -4.83 -9.73
N PHE A 40 -6.54 -5.39 -8.53
CA PHE A 40 -5.81 -6.63 -8.27
C PHE A 40 -6.43 -7.85 -8.96
N ASP A 41 -7.77 -7.95 -8.97
CA ASP A 41 -8.50 -8.99 -9.68
C ASP A 41 -8.27 -8.92 -11.20
N GLY A 42 -8.08 -7.71 -11.73
CA GLY A 42 -7.78 -7.43 -13.13
C GLY A 42 -6.31 -7.60 -13.55
N LEU A 43 -5.37 -7.77 -12.60
CA LEU A 43 -3.95 -7.85 -12.95
C LEU A 43 -3.64 -9.08 -13.84
N PRO A 44 -2.76 -8.96 -14.85
CA PRO A 44 -2.28 -10.11 -15.59
C PRO A 44 -1.48 -11.04 -14.66
N PRO A 45 -1.45 -12.37 -14.92
CA PRO A 45 -0.79 -13.33 -14.03
C PRO A 45 0.68 -12.99 -13.69
N ALA A 46 1.42 -12.38 -14.61
CA ALA A 46 2.82 -11.98 -14.40
C ALA A 46 3.01 -10.90 -13.33
N LEU A 47 1.99 -10.09 -13.07
CA LEU A 47 2.00 -9.03 -12.06
C LEU A 47 1.36 -9.46 -10.74
N ARG A 48 0.86 -10.69 -10.63
CA ARG A 48 0.26 -11.20 -9.39
C ARG A 48 1.33 -11.75 -8.45
N GLU A 49 1.05 -11.61 -7.16
CA GLU A 49 1.83 -12.20 -6.07
C GLU A 49 0.91 -13.11 -5.25
N PRO A 50 1.42 -14.20 -4.65
CA PRO A 50 0.61 -15.11 -3.83
C PRO A 50 -0.03 -14.44 -2.60
N PHE A 51 0.60 -13.37 -2.11
CA PHE A 51 0.19 -12.59 -0.94
C PHE A 51 -0.42 -11.22 -1.31
N ILE A 52 -0.91 -11.09 -2.55
CA ILE A 52 -1.52 -9.85 -3.05
C ILE A 52 -2.60 -9.34 -2.09
N GLY A 53 -2.56 -8.04 -1.81
CA GLY A 53 -3.51 -7.39 -0.89
C GLY A 53 -3.14 -7.41 0.58
N TYR A 54 -2.15 -8.22 1.01
CA TYR A 54 -1.66 -8.21 2.40
C TYR A 54 -0.49 -7.26 2.62
N CYS A 55 -0.12 -6.48 1.60
CA CYS A 55 1.01 -5.56 1.64
C CYS A 55 0.62 -4.28 2.39
N ALA A 56 1.61 -3.62 3.01
CA ALA A 56 1.39 -2.35 3.71
C ALA A 56 0.93 -1.24 2.74
N GLU A 57 1.45 -1.27 1.52
CA GLU A 57 1.18 -0.33 0.44
C GLU A 57 -0.29 -0.41 -0.01
N SER A 58 -0.82 -1.61 -0.19
CA SER A 58 -2.24 -1.80 -0.53
C SER A 58 -3.18 -1.38 0.59
N ALA A 59 -2.78 -1.55 1.85
CA ALA A 59 -3.53 -1.06 3.00
C ALA A 59 -3.55 0.47 3.04
N LEU A 60 -2.38 1.12 2.91
CA LEU A 60 -2.26 2.58 2.89
C LEU A 60 -3.07 3.24 1.76
N VAL A 61 -2.98 2.69 0.54
CA VAL A 61 -3.77 3.19 -0.59
C VAL A 61 -5.27 2.98 -0.35
N SER A 62 -5.66 1.84 0.22
CA SER A 62 -7.06 1.56 0.53
C SER A 62 -7.63 2.52 1.58
N ASP A 63 -6.90 2.75 2.67
CA ASP A 63 -7.29 3.68 3.74
C ASP A 63 -7.47 5.10 3.20
N GLU A 64 -6.55 5.55 2.34
CA GLU A 64 -6.62 6.86 1.71
C GLU A 64 -7.81 6.97 0.75
N LEU A 65 -8.11 5.94 -0.04
CA LEU A 65 -9.28 5.91 -0.92
C LEU A 65 -10.59 5.91 -0.13
N PHE A 66 -10.70 5.16 0.97
CA PHE A 66 -11.85 5.26 1.86
C PHE A 66 -11.99 6.67 2.45
N GLY A 67 -10.88 7.34 2.76
CA GLY A 67 -10.86 8.75 3.15
C GLY A 67 -11.39 9.68 2.06
N PHE A 68 -10.92 9.49 0.83
CA PHE A 68 -11.32 10.24 -0.35
C PHE A 68 -12.83 10.10 -0.64
N ASP A 69 -13.37 8.88 -0.57
CA ASP A 69 -14.80 8.62 -0.71
C ASP A 69 -15.63 9.38 0.33
N ARG A 70 -15.21 9.32 1.60
CA ARG A 70 -15.86 10.06 2.69
C ARG A 70 -15.81 11.56 2.47
N GLN A 71 -14.70 12.09 1.95
CA GLN A 71 -14.53 13.51 1.67
C GLN A 71 -15.44 13.99 0.53
N ARG A 72 -15.60 13.18 -0.52
CA ARG A 72 -16.51 13.48 -1.63
C ARG A 72 -17.97 13.54 -1.19
N GLY A 73 -18.37 12.62 -0.30
CA GLY A 73 -19.70 12.63 0.31
C GLY A 73 -20.86 12.39 -0.66
N ASP A 74 -20.59 11.93 -1.88
CA ASP A 74 -21.58 11.61 -2.91
C ASP A 74 -22.14 10.19 -2.78
N GLY A 75 -21.68 9.42 -1.79
CA GLY A 75 -22.11 8.06 -1.49
C GLY A 75 -21.64 7.02 -2.51
N ARG A 76 -20.75 7.39 -3.44
CA ARG A 76 -20.19 6.48 -4.43
C ARG A 76 -18.79 6.04 -4.01
N THR A 77 -18.41 4.84 -4.47
CA THR A 77 -17.03 4.36 -4.40
C THR A 77 -16.24 4.95 -5.56
N ALA A 78 -15.12 5.63 -5.26
CA ALA A 78 -14.26 6.20 -6.29
C ALA A 78 -13.58 5.11 -7.12
N THR A 79 -13.38 5.37 -8.41
CA THR A 79 -12.48 4.55 -9.24
C THR A 79 -11.02 5.01 -9.05
N LEU A 80 -10.05 4.17 -9.44
CA LEU A 80 -8.65 4.59 -9.42
C LEU A 80 -8.40 5.80 -10.35
N ASP A 81 -9.10 5.90 -11.49
CA ASP A 81 -9.01 7.07 -12.38
C ASP A 81 -9.46 8.36 -11.70
N GLU A 82 -10.57 8.32 -10.99
CA GLU A 82 -11.07 9.48 -10.24
C GLU A 82 -10.12 9.89 -9.11
N ALA A 83 -9.36 8.93 -8.57
CA ALA A 83 -8.43 9.16 -7.47
C ALA A 83 -7.04 9.64 -7.90
N VAL A 84 -6.61 9.50 -9.16
CA VAL A 84 -5.27 9.94 -9.61
C VAL A 84 -4.93 11.38 -9.20
N PRO A 85 -5.82 12.39 -9.37
CA PRO A 85 -5.52 13.76 -8.95
C PRO A 85 -5.33 13.92 -7.44
N HIS A 86 -5.96 13.06 -6.63
CA HIS A 86 -5.84 13.06 -5.17
C HIS A 86 -4.47 12.57 -4.72
N PHE A 87 -3.83 11.67 -5.46
CA PHE A 87 -2.48 11.17 -5.16
C PHE A 87 -1.36 12.01 -5.80
N ALA A 88 -1.68 13.19 -6.37
CA ALA A 88 -0.69 14.03 -7.02
C ALA A 88 0.44 14.45 -6.06
N GLY A 89 1.69 14.08 -6.40
CA GLY A 89 2.86 14.35 -5.58
C GLY A 89 3.01 13.44 -4.35
N ALA A 90 2.20 12.38 -4.25
CA ALA A 90 2.34 11.39 -3.20
C ALA A 90 3.59 10.53 -3.40
N ALA A 91 4.17 10.08 -2.30
CA ALA A 91 5.35 9.22 -2.31
C ALA A 91 5.28 8.18 -1.21
N VAL A 92 5.86 7.00 -1.45
CA VAL A 92 5.86 5.88 -0.50
C VAL A 92 7.27 5.37 -0.28
N VAL A 93 7.58 4.97 0.95
CA VAL A 93 8.79 4.21 1.30
C VAL A 93 8.38 2.94 2.02
N ALA A 94 9.08 1.84 1.75
CA ALA A 94 8.86 0.56 2.42
C ALA A 94 10.15 0.09 3.12
N ARG A 95 10.01 -0.39 4.36
CA ARG A 95 11.11 -0.80 5.24
C ARG A 95 10.89 -2.20 5.79
N LYS A 96 11.97 -2.97 5.93
CA LYS A 96 11.95 -4.27 6.61
C LYS A 96 11.82 -4.07 8.11
N ILE A 97 10.92 -4.81 8.74
CA ILE A 97 10.83 -4.90 10.20
C ILE A 97 11.41 -6.25 10.61
N ARG A 98 12.43 -6.21 11.46
CA ARG A 98 13.16 -7.38 11.97
C ARG A 98 13.34 -7.31 13.50
N PRO A 99 13.70 -8.40 14.18
CA PRO A 99 14.06 -8.34 15.59
C PRO A 99 15.23 -7.37 15.85
N HIS A 100 15.32 -6.88 17.09
CA HIS A 100 16.44 -6.02 17.51
C HIS A 100 17.79 -6.70 17.26
N GLY A 101 18.74 -5.97 16.65
CA GLY A 101 20.07 -6.45 16.33
C GLY A 101 20.21 -7.13 14.96
N ASP A 102 19.10 -7.34 14.25
CA ASP A 102 19.14 -7.76 12.85
C ASP A 102 19.65 -6.61 11.96
N PRO A 103 20.71 -6.81 11.17
CA PRO A 103 21.28 -5.77 10.32
C PRO A 103 20.35 -5.34 9.17
N GLU A 104 19.35 -6.14 8.81
CA GLU A 104 18.34 -5.77 7.81
C GLU A 104 17.18 -4.94 8.41
N HIS A 105 17.13 -4.75 9.74
CA HIS A 105 16.10 -3.94 10.34
C HIS A 105 16.16 -2.49 9.83
N GLY A 106 15.04 -1.98 9.33
CA GLY A 106 14.93 -0.61 8.84
C GLY A 106 15.58 -0.37 7.47
N THR A 107 16.20 -1.38 6.84
CA THR A 107 16.63 -1.25 5.45
C THR A 107 15.42 -1.22 4.53
N GLU A 108 15.61 -0.74 3.30
CA GLU A 108 14.59 -0.79 2.26
C GLU A 108 13.98 -2.21 2.11
N ALA A 109 12.65 -2.25 1.99
CA ALA A 109 11.90 -3.41 1.56
C ALA A 109 11.45 -3.17 0.12
N GLU A 110 11.68 -4.14 -0.75
CA GLU A 110 11.20 -4.08 -2.14
C GLU A 110 9.68 -4.14 -2.15
N VAL A 111 9.06 -3.17 -2.85
CA VAL A 111 7.62 -3.17 -3.09
C VAL A 111 7.29 -4.30 -4.07
N CYS A 112 6.31 -5.14 -3.73
CA CYS A 112 5.97 -6.32 -4.53
C CYS A 112 5.40 -5.94 -5.91
N ARG A 113 5.46 -6.87 -6.88
CA ARG A 113 5.05 -6.59 -8.28
C ARG A 113 3.61 -6.05 -8.38
N SER A 114 2.68 -6.59 -7.61
CA SER A 114 1.28 -6.15 -7.61
C SER A 114 1.13 -4.73 -7.07
N CYS A 115 1.82 -4.39 -5.98
CA CYS A 115 1.73 -3.07 -5.37
C CYS A 115 2.47 -2.02 -6.20
N SER A 116 3.61 -2.35 -6.81
CA SER A 116 4.28 -1.45 -7.75
C SER A 116 3.36 -1.06 -8.90
N ALA A 117 2.61 -2.03 -9.46
CA ALA A 117 1.63 -1.75 -10.50
C ALA A 117 0.48 -0.83 -10.02
N LEU A 118 0.02 -0.98 -8.78
CA LEU A 118 -1.01 -0.12 -8.18
C LEU A 118 -0.50 1.31 -7.95
N LEU A 119 0.71 1.45 -7.41
CA LEU A 119 1.33 2.74 -7.13
C LEU A 119 1.61 3.49 -8.43
N ASP A 120 2.16 2.81 -9.44
CA ASP A 120 2.35 3.36 -10.80
C ASP A 120 1.02 3.84 -11.39
N ARG A 121 -0.04 3.03 -11.23
CA ARG A 121 -1.38 3.36 -11.72
C ARG A 121 -1.96 4.64 -11.10
N LEU A 122 -1.59 4.93 -9.86
CA LEU A 122 -2.02 6.12 -9.11
C LEU A 122 -1.04 7.30 -9.23
N GLY A 123 0.13 7.08 -9.84
CA GLY A 123 1.19 8.09 -9.93
C GLY A 123 1.93 8.35 -8.60
N ILE A 124 1.93 7.38 -7.68
CA ILE A 124 2.62 7.47 -6.39
C ILE A 124 4.09 7.09 -6.60
N THR A 125 5.00 7.97 -6.18
CA THR A 125 6.44 7.73 -6.34
C THR A 125 6.97 6.77 -5.28
N ILE A 126 7.70 5.73 -5.68
CA ILE A 126 8.43 4.88 -4.74
C ILE A 126 9.78 5.52 -4.43
N LEU A 127 10.04 5.78 -3.15
CA LEU A 127 11.30 6.32 -2.66
C LEU A 127 12.24 5.17 -2.31
N HIS A 128 13.35 5.10 -3.04
CA HIS A 128 14.43 4.15 -2.82
C HIS A 128 15.56 4.79 -2.03
N ASP A 129 16.27 4.00 -1.24
CA ASP A 129 17.50 4.47 -0.60
C ASP A 129 18.51 4.86 -1.67
N GLN A 130 19.09 6.05 -1.55
CA GLN A 130 20.22 6.43 -2.38
C GLN A 130 21.45 5.66 -1.87
N ALA A 131 22.03 4.83 -2.72
CA ALA A 131 23.28 4.12 -2.45
C ALA A 131 24.48 5.06 -2.27
#